data_AF-A0A0Q6U9Q6-F1
#
_entry.id   AF-A0A0Q6U9Q6-F1
#
_cell.length_a   1.000
_cell.length_b   1.000
_cell.length_c   1.000
_cell.angle_alpha   90.00
_cell.angle_beta   90.00
_cell.angle_gamma   90.00
#
_symmetry.space_group_name_H-M   'P 1'
#
loop_
_entity.id
_entity.type
_entity.pdbx_description
1 polymer ?
#
loop_
_entity_poly.entity_id
_entity_poly.type
_entity_poly.pdbx_seq_one_letter_code
_entity_poly.pdbx_strand_id
1 'polypeptide(L)' 'MAGDYQRGKMDISEQAATFAAFNGMTKWGSLAIATLLLFITLLFCTPTGFVGSAIAAVVLLAAGIFFLREKPATAH' A
#
# COMPACT_ATOMS: atom_id res chain seq x y z
N MET A 1 12.49 41.93 1.74
CA MET A 1 12.45 41.57 3.18
C MET A 1 12.35 40.07 3.26
N ALA A 2 13.47 39.39 3.56
CA ALA A 2 13.38 38.00 3.99
C ALA A 2 12.74 38.05 5.38
N GLY A 3 11.55 37.46 5.55
CA GLY A 3 10.90 37.43 6.86
C GLY A 3 11.81 36.73 7.86
N ASP A 4 11.88 37.25 9.08
CA ASP A 4 12.65 36.62 10.16
C ASP A 4 12.22 35.17 10.29
N TYR A 5 13.13 34.25 9.97
CA TYR A 5 12.87 32.83 10.05
C TYR A 5 12.53 32.46 11.49
N GLN A 6 11.30 32.00 11.71
CA GLN A 6 10.89 31.43 12.99
C GLN A 6 10.96 29.91 12.91
N ARG A 7 11.90 29.35 13.67
CA ARG A 7 12.10 27.89 13.75
C ARG A 7 10.78 27.20 14.08
N GLY A 8 10.41 26.22 13.26
CA GLY A 8 9.19 25.42 13.44
C GLY A 8 7.88 26.10 13.00
N LYS A 9 7.94 27.30 12.42
CA LYS A 9 6.80 27.98 11.79
C LYS A 9 6.79 27.88 10.26
N MET A 10 7.71 27.08 9.70
CA MET A 10 7.69 26.75 8.28
C MET A 10 6.43 25.95 7.97
N ASP A 11 5.72 26.33 6.90
CA ASP A 11 4.63 25.50 6.40
C ASP A 11 5.17 24.15 5.91
N ILE A 12 4.53 23.07 6.34
CA ILE A 12 4.91 21.68 6.02
C ILE A 12 3.84 20.97 5.18
N SER A 13 2.86 21.69 4.66
CA SER A 13 1.72 21.15 3.91
C SER A 13 2.15 20.24 2.76
N GLU A 14 3.12 20.67 1.95
CA GLU A 14 3.62 19.92 0.79
C GLU A 14 4.39 18.65 1.20
N GLN A 15 5.19 18.74 2.27
CA GLN A 15 5.96 17.62 2.80
C GLN A 15 5.03 16.57 3.41
N ALA A 16 3.99 17.01 4.14
CA ALA A 16 2.98 16.12 4.70
C ALA A 16 2.18 15.41 3.59
N ALA A 17 1.79 16.13 2.54
CA ALA A 17 1.11 15.55 1.38
C ALA A 17 1.99 14.52 0.67
N THR A 18 3.27 14.84 0.45
CA THR A 18 4.25 13.92 -0.15
C THR A 18 4.43 12.66 0.68
N PHE A 19 4.53 12.80 2.00
CA PHE A 19 4.66 11.66 2.91
C PHE A 19 3.40 10.77 2.90
N ALA A 20 2.22 11.38 2.90
CA ALA A 20 0.96 10.64 2.79
C ALA A 20 0.87 9.87 1.46
N ALA A 21 1.27 10.48 0.34
CA ALA A 21 1.32 9.84 -0.96
C ALA A 21 2.31 8.66 -0.99
N PHE A 22 3.53 8.85 -0.46
CA PHE A 22 4.52 7.78 -0.34
C PHE A 22 4.00 6.60 0.48
N ASN A 23 3.38 6.88 1.63
CA ASN A 23 2.84 5.84 2.50
C ASN A 23 1.68 5.08 1.84
N GLY A 24 0.82 5.79 1.10
CA GLY A 24 -0.22 5.15 0.29
C GLY A 24 0.38 4.24 -0.79
N MET A 25 1.40 4.72 -1.50
CA MET A 25 2.07 3.96 -2.56
C MET A 25 2.75 2.70 -2.03
N THR A 26 3.49 2.78 -0.94
CA THR A 26 4.17 1.61 -0.36
C THR A 26 3.18 0.60 0.20
N LYS A 27 2.12 1.06 0.88
CA LYS A 27 1.05 0.23 1.42
C LYS A 27 0.33 -0.59 0.34
N TRP A 28 -0.13 0.07 -0.72
CA TRP A 28 -0.86 -0.62 -1.79
C TRP A 28 0.06 -1.30 -2.80
N GLY A 29 1.23 -0.71 -3.08
CA GLY A 29 2.23 -1.26 -3.99
C GLY A 29 2.84 -2.56 -3.49
N SER A 30 3.12 -2.67 -2.19
CA SER A 30 3.62 -3.93 -1.61
C SER A 30 2.59 -5.06 -1.73
N LEU A 31 1.30 -4.79 -1.51
CA LEU A 31 0.23 -5.78 -1.73
C LEU A 31 0.15 -6.22 -3.20
N ALA A 32 0.24 -5.27 -4.13
CA ALA A 32 0.24 -5.56 -5.57
C ALA A 32 1.41 -6.48 -5.95
N ILE A 33 2.62 -6.17 -5.48
CA ILE A 33 3.82 -6.98 -5.73
C ILE A 33 3.66 -8.37 -5.13
N ALA A 34 3.24 -8.48 -3.86
CA ALA A 34 3.07 -9.77 -3.20
C ALA A 34 2.04 -10.66 -3.92
N THR A 35 0.92 -10.08 -4.35
CA THR A 35 -0.13 -10.77 -5.10
C THR A 35 0.35 -11.25 -6.46
N LEU A 36 1.07 -10.39 -7.19
CA LEU A 36 1.64 -10.72 -8.50
C LEU A 36 2.68 -11.84 -8.40
N LEU A 37 3.57 -11.74 -7.41
CA LEU A 37 4.58 -12.77 -7.16
C LEU A 37 3.91 -14.10 -6.83
N LEU A 38 2.94 -14.14 -5.92
CA LEU A 38 2.19 -15.36 -5.61
C LEU A 38 1.57 -15.97 -6.87
N PHE A 39 0.89 -15.16 -7.68
CA PHE A 39 0.24 -15.62 -8.90
C PHE A 39 1.23 -16.26 -9.88
N ILE A 40 2.33 -15.56 -10.20
CA ILE A 40 3.34 -16.03 -11.17
C ILE A 40 4.06 -17.28 -10.62
N THR A 41 4.38 -17.31 -9.33
CA THR A 41 5.00 -18.48 -8.69
C THR A 41 4.09 -19.70 -8.76
N LEU A 42 2.80 -19.57 -8.43
CA LEU A 42 1.87 -20.70 -8.52
C LEU A 42 1.62 -21.11 -9.98
N LEU A 43 1.59 -20.15 -10.90
CA LEU A 43 1.31 -20.41 -12.31
C LEU A 43 2.44 -21.20 -12.99
N PHE A 44 3.70 -20.85 -12.72
CA PHE A 44 4.84 -21.39 -13.44
C PHE A 44 5.70 -22.37 -12.64
N CYS A 45 5.64 -22.34 -11.31
CA CYS A 45 6.49 -23.18 -10.46
C CYS A 45 5.74 -24.34 -9.78
N THR A 46 4.43 -24.50 -10.01
CA THR A 46 3.61 -25.56 -9.40
C THR A 46 2.50 -26.06 -10.34
N PRO A 47 1.91 -27.25 -10.11
CA PRO A 47 0.88 -27.82 -11.00
C PRO A 47 -0.53 -27.25 -10.79
N THR A 48 -0.71 -26.11 -10.09
CA THR A 48 -2.03 -25.49 -9.85
C THR A 48 -2.74 -25.00 -11.11
N GLY A 49 -2.00 -24.79 -12.20
CA GLY A 49 -2.53 -24.23 -13.45
C GLY A 49 -3.04 -22.79 -13.28
N PHE A 50 -3.62 -22.24 -14.35
CA PHE A 50 -4.05 -20.83 -14.36
C PHE A 50 -5.15 -20.52 -13.35
N VAL A 51 -6.22 -21.31 -13.34
CA VAL A 51 -7.41 -21.06 -12.51
C VAL A 51 -7.07 -21.19 -11.02
N GLY A 52 -6.33 -22.24 -10.62
CA GLY A 52 -5.93 -22.42 -9.22
C GLY A 52 -5.05 -21.28 -8.72
N SER A 53 -4.09 -20.86 -9.54
CA SER A 53 -3.20 -19.73 -9.22
C SER A 53 -3.97 -18.41 -9.12
N ALA A 54 -4.91 -18.18 -10.03
CA ALA A 54 -5.76 -16.97 -10.03
C ALA A 54 -6.64 -16.90 -8.77
N ILE A 55 -7.25 -18.01 -8.36
CA ILE A 55 -8.07 -18.07 -7.13
C ILE A 55 -7.22 -17.71 -5.92
N ALA A 56 -6.04 -18.31 -5.76
CA ALA A 56 -5.15 -18.01 -4.65
C ALA A 56 -4.73 -16.54 -4.61
N ALA A 57 -4.38 -15.96 -5.76
CA ALA A 57 -4.04 -14.54 -5.88
C ALA A 57 -5.21 -13.62 -5.52
N VAL A 58 -6.43 -13.93 -6.00
CA VAL A 58 -7.64 -13.16 -5.66
C VAL A 58 -7.95 -13.23 -4.17
N VAL A 59 -7.80 -14.39 -3.53
CA VAL A 59 -8.00 -14.55 -2.08
C VAL A 59 -7.00 -13.69 -1.31
N LEU A 60 -5.71 -13.73 -1.66
CA LEU A 60 -4.69 -12.90 -1.01
C LEU A 60 -4.98 -11.41 -1.22
N LEU A 61 -5.35 -11.00 -2.42
CA LEU A 61 -5.68 -9.61 -2.74
C LEU A 61 -6.88 -9.13 -1.92
N ALA A 62 -7.96 -9.91 -1.87
CA ALA A 62 -9.17 -9.56 -1.13
C ALA A 62 -8.90 -9.47 0.38
N ALA A 63 -8.16 -10.43 0.93
CA ALA A 63 -7.72 -10.40 2.33
C ALA A 63 -6.85 -9.16 2.61
N GLY A 64 -5.85 -8.90 1.76
CA GLY A 64 -4.98 -7.75 1.86
C GLY A 64 -5.75 -6.42 1.84
N ILE A 65 -6.70 -6.27 0.91
CA ILE A 65 -7.56 -5.08 0.86
C ILE A 65 -8.38 -4.97 2.15
N PHE A 66 -9.00 -6.04 2.62
CA PHE A 66 -9.80 -6.01 3.84
C PHE A 66 -8.98 -5.59 5.07
N PHE A 67 -7.78 -6.14 5.23
CA PHE A 67 -6.92 -5.86 6.38
C PHE A 67 -6.21 -4.50 6.30
N LEU A 68 -5.85 -4.04 5.10
CA LEU A 68 -5.12 -2.78 4.92
C LEU A 68 -6.05 -1.56 4.83
N ARG A 69 -7.36 -1.72 4.62
CA ARG A 69 -8.29 -0.59 4.64
C ARG A 69 -8.19 0.18 5.95
N GLU A 70 -8.21 1.50 5.85
CA GLU A 70 -8.19 2.37 7.01
C GLU A 70 -9.44 2.12 7.85
N LYS A 71 -9.23 1.96 9.15
CA LYS A 71 -10.32 1.88 10.12
C LYS A 71 -10.65 3.30 10.56
N PRO A 72 -11.93 3.60 10.85
CA PRO A 72 -12.30 4.90 11.42
C PRO A 72 -11.47 5.13 12.69
N ALA A 73 -10.95 6.35 12.85
CA ALA A 73 -10.17 6.70 14.03
C ALA A 73 -11.02 6.44 15.28
N THR A 74 -10.52 5.58 16.17
CA THR A 74 -11.10 5.43 17.50
C THR A 74 -10.91 6.75 18.22
N ALA A 75 -12.02 7.44 18.52
CA ALA A 75 -12.01 8.61 19.38
C ALA A 75 -11.61 8.14 20.79
N HIS A 76 -10.36 8.43 21.15
CA HIS A 76 -9.84 8.32 22.51
C HIS A 76 -9.52 9.73 23.01
#